data_AF-A0A0P9DVX3-F1
#
_entry.id   AF-A0A0P9DVX3-F1
#
_cell.length_a   1.000
_cell.length_b   1.000
_cell.length_c   1.000
_cell.angle_alpha   90.00
_cell.angle_beta   90.00
_cell.angle_gamma   90.00
#
_symmetry.space_group_name_H-M   'P 1'
#
loop_
_entity.id
_entity.type
_entity.pdbx_description
1 polymer ?
#
loop_
_entity_poly.entity_id
_entity_poly.type
_entity_poly.pdbx_seq_one_letter_code
_entity_poly.pdbx_strand_id
1 'polypeptide(L)'
;MPDSYLGEIRVFGGSFAPAGWAMCDGSLVSISANAALFQLLGTTYGGDGTSSFALPDLRGRAPVHMGQGSGLSPRALGERGGAEAVVLQTAHLPAHSHAALADDTVGNQSEPYQGTWAPSALGQFSASSPSASMHPAAIAPSGDGFPHENMPPFLVLNFIISLAGAYPSPDRVELFEQYGGELRAFGFGFAPAGWALCNGQLLAIAGNEALFGVLGTRYGGDGTTTFALPDLQGRMPMQAGAGVAQGASGGEEGHALTINELPSHTHMPQGSMNYAEDDSPANGVWANQDAFAAYSKRTPDAAMSTNAIASTGSNQPHENMSPFQVVNYCIALQGVPPSQAA
;
A
#
# COMPACT_ATOMS: atom_id res chain seq x y z
N MET A 1 -0.75 -42.48 -3.72
CA MET A 1 -1.23 -41.50 -4.72
C MET A 1 -0.42 -40.22 -4.49
N PRO A 2 -0.24 -39.31 -5.46
CA PRO A 2 0.31 -38.00 -5.12
C PRO A 2 -0.65 -37.28 -4.17
N ASP A 3 -0.13 -36.52 -3.19
CA ASP A 3 -0.92 -35.78 -2.19
C ASP A 3 -1.02 -34.27 -2.53
N SER A 4 -0.74 -33.91 -3.78
CA SER A 4 -0.71 -32.52 -4.30
C SER A 4 -0.93 -32.48 -5.81
N TYR A 5 -1.34 -31.31 -6.31
CA TYR A 5 -1.22 -30.99 -7.73
C TYR A 5 0.22 -30.60 -8.07
N LEU A 6 0.63 -30.89 -9.32
CA LEU A 6 1.84 -30.32 -9.89
C LEU A 6 1.70 -28.80 -9.97
N GLY A 7 2.71 -28.04 -9.50
CA GLY A 7 2.66 -26.58 -9.46
C GLY A 7 1.83 -25.96 -8.32
N GLU A 8 1.33 -26.78 -7.39
CA GLU A 8 0.72 -26.31 -6.13
C GLU A 8 1.76 -25.63 -5.24
N ILE A 9 1.41 -24.51 -4.61
CA ILE A 9 2.25 -23.74 -3.70
C ILE A 9 1.73 -23.90 -2.26
N ARG A 10 2.63 -24.16 -1.32
CA ARG A 10 2.33 -24.28 0.11
C ARG A 10 3.24 -23.40 0.95
N VAL A 11 2.70 -22.89 2.06
CA VAL A 11 3.50 -22.32 3.15
C VAL A 11 4.19 -23.48 3.89
N PHE A 12 5.45 -23.31 4.24
CA PHE A 12 6.28 -24.33 4.85
C PHE A 12 7.22 -23.75 5.91
N GLY A 13 7.22 -24.34 7.10
CA GLY A 13 8.05 -23.87 8.22
C GLY A 13 9.47 -24.44 8.27
N GLY A 14 9.78 -25.47 7.45
CA GLY A 14 11.10 -26.10 7.42
C GLY A 14 12.10 -25.35 6.53
N SER A 15 13.40 -25.55 6.75
CA SER A 15 14.48 -24.79 6.10
C SER A 15 14.92 -25.30 4.72
N PHE A 16 14.36 -26.42 4.25
CA PHE A 16 14.67 -27.03 2.95
C PHE A 16 13.40 -27.63 2.33
N ALA A 17 13.28 -27.58 1.01
CA ALA A 17 12.13 -28.20 0.33
C ALA A 17 12.19 -29.73 0.45
N PRO A 18 11.09 -30.41 0.79
CA PRO A 18 11.03 -31.87 0.77
C PRO A 18 11.26 -32.46 -0.64
N ALA A 19 11.55 -33.76 -0.72
CA ALA A 19 11.65 -34.44 -2.01
C ALA A 19 10.34 -34.27 -2.82
N GLY A 20 10.48 -33.95 -4.11
CA GLY A 20 9.34 -33.64 -4.98
C GLY A 20 8.83 -32.19 -4.88
N TRP A 21 9.49 -31.33 -4.10
CA TRP A 21 9.20 -29.90 -3.96
C TRP A 21 10.45 -29.06 -4.21
N ALA A 22 10.26 -27.79 -4.55
CA ALA A 22 11.31 -26.78 -4.62
C ALA A 22 10.91 -25.53 -3.84
N MET A 23 11.88 -24.72 -3.45
CA MET A 23 11.61 -23.39 -2.92
C MET A 23 11.07 -22.46 -4.01
N CYS A 24 10.15 -21.57 -3.64
CA CYS A 24 9.74 -20.46 -4.48
C CYS A 24 10.75 -19.31 -4.38
N ASP A 25 11.95 -19.51 -4.92
CA ASP A 25 13.09 -18.59 -4.84
C ASP A 25 13.54 -18.02 -6.20
N GLY A 26 12.74 -18.20 -7.25
CA GLY A 26 13.08 -17.77 -8.60
C GLY A 26 14.11 -18.66 -9.32
N SER A 27 14.47 -19.82 -8.76
CA SER A 27 15.43 -20.73 -9.38
C SER A 27 15.03 -21.11 -10.81
N LEU A 28 16.03 -21.13 -11.69
CA LEU A 28 15.90 -21.72 -13.03
C LEU A 28 15.94 -23.24 -12.92
N VAL A 29 14.97 -23.89 -13.54
CA VAL A 29 14.84 -25.35 -13.59
C VAL A 29 14.89 -25.83 -15.04
N SER A 30 15.48 -27.00 -15.25
CA SER A 30 15.61 -27.60 -16.58
C SER A 30 14.25 -28.06 -17.11
N ILE A 31 13.92 -27.66 -18.34
CA ILE A 31 12.71 -28.11 -19.05
C ILE A 31 12.75 -29.63 -19.28
N SER A 32 13.90 -30.19 -19.67
CA SER A 32 14.02 -31.63 -19.93
C SER A 32 13.76 -32.49 -18.70
N ALA A 33 14.00 -31.96 -17.49
CA ALA A 33 13.73 -32.66 -16.24
C ALA A 33 12.31 -32.39 -15.69
N ASN A 34 11.68 -31.28 -16.09
CA ASN A 34 10.40 -30.82 -15.51
C ASN A 34 9.38 -30.44 -16.60
N ALA A 35 9.31 -31.22 -17.69
CA ALA A 35 8.51 -30.89 -18.86
C ALA A 35 7.02 -30.65 -18.55
N ALA A 36 6.44 -31.44 -17.64
CA ALA A 36 5.05 -31.28 -17.23
C ALA A 36 4.82 -29.97 -16.45
N LEU A 37 5.75 -29.56 -15.58
CA LEU A 37 5.64 -28.29 -14.85
C LEU A 37 5.84 -27.10 -15.79
N PHE A 38 6.75 -27.22 -16.77
CA PHE A 38 6.93 -26.21 -17.80
C PHE A 38 5.65 -25.99 -18.64
N GLN A 39 4.89 -27.04 -18.94
CA GLN A 39 3.59 -26.90 -19.62
C GLN A 39 2.58 -26.05 -18.84
N LEU A 40 2.71 -25.99 -17.51
CA LEU A 40 1.83 -25.20 -16.64
C LEU A 40 2.33 -23.77 -16.44
N LEU A 41 3.63 -23.61 -16.17
CA LEU A 41 4.21 -22.30 -15.81
C LEU A 41 4.74 -21.53 -17.02
N GLY A 42 5.07 -22.21 -18.12
CA GLY A 42 5.77 -21.62 -19.25
C GLY A 42 6.98 -20.81 -18.80
N THR A 43 7.11 -19.59 -19.32
CA THR A 43 8.11 -18.60 -18.89
C THR A 43 7.51 -17.49 -18.01
N THR A 44 6.35 -17.73 -17.38
CA THR A 44 5.63 -16.71 -16.57
C THR A 44 6.52 -16.07 -15.52
N TYR A 45 7.45 -16.83 -14.93
CA TYR A 45 8.38 -16.34 -13.91
C TYR A 45 9.80 -16.09 -14.44
N GLY A 46 10.04 -16.31 -15.74
CA GLY A 46 11.35 -16.17 -16.40
C GLY A 46 11.90 -17.46 -17.01
N GLY A 47 13.19 -17.42 -17.39
CA GLY A 47 13.89 -18.46 -18.13
C GLY A 47 13.88 -18.24 -19.64
N ASP A 48 14.55 -19.12 -20.38
CA ASP A 48 14.74 -18.99 -21.84
C ASP A 48 13.64 -19.68 -22.66
N GLY A 49 12.76 -20.46 -22.02
CA GLY A 49 11.67 -21.18 -22.67
C GLY A 49 12.11 -22.31 -23.60
N THR A 50 13.41 -22.65 -23.64
CA THR A 50 13.99 -23.67 -24.52
C THR A 50 14.76 -24.74 -23.75
N SER A 51 15.63 -24.33 -22.83
CA SER A 51 16.37 -25.22 -21.92
C SER A 51 15.88 -25.10 -20.47
N SER A 52 15.37 -23.93 -20.09
CA SER A 52 15.02 -23.58 -18.72
C SER A 52 13.78 -22.69 -18.60
N PHE A 53 13.14 -22.77 -17.45
CA PHE A 53 12.11 -21.84 -16.98
C PHE A 53 12.35 -21.53 -15.51
N ALA A 54 11.78 -20.45 -14.99
CA ALA A 54 11.89 -20.10 -13.58
C ALA A 54 10.66 -20.54 -12.76
N LEU A 55 10.90 -20.82 -11.49
CA LEU A 55 9.87 -20.96 -10.46
C LEU A 55 9.43 -19.57 -9.94
N PRO A 56 8.30 -19.45 -9.22
CA PRO A 56 7.95 -18.20 -8.52
C PRO A 56 9.07 -17.74 -7.58
N ASP A 57 9.21 -16.43 -7.38
CA ASP A 57 10.16 -15.84 -6.43
C ASP A 57 9.41 -15.09 -5.33
N LEU A 58 9.14 -15.80 -4.23
CA LEU A 58 8.42 -15.28 -3.07
C LEU A 58 9.38 -14.84 -1.95
N ARG A 59 10.68 -14.72 -2.23
CA ARG A 59 11.65 -14.19 -1.26
C ARG A 59 11.33 -12.73 -0.96
N GLY A 60 11.09 -12.42 0.32
CA GLY A 60 10.72 -11.09 0.79
C GLY A 60 9.38 -10.58 0.23
N ARG A 61 8.51 -11.47 -0.26
CA ARG A 61 7.27 -11.09 -0.95
C ARG A 61 6.07 -11.88 -0.44
N ALA A 62 4.93 -11.21 -0.34
CA ALA A 62 3.67 -11.87 -0.11
C ALA A 62 3.06 -12.38 -1.45
N PRO A 63 2.39 -13.54 -1.45
CA PRO A 63 1.58 -13.98 -2.58
C PRO A 63 0.28 -13.17 -2.69
N VAL A 64 -0.05 -12.71 -3.90
CA VAL A 64 -1.30 -11.98 -4.21
C VAL A 64 -2.05 -12.72 -5.33
N HIS A 65 -3.37 -12.81 -5.26
CA HIS A 65 -4.15 -13.44 -6.34
C HIS A 65 -4.15 -12.57 -7.61
N MET A 66 -4.03 -13.20 -8.78
CA MET A 66 -4.20 -12.54 -10.08
C MET A 66 -5.61 -11.98 -10.29
N GLY A 67 -5.74 -11.02 -11.20
CA GLY A 67 -7.01 -10.42 -11.60
C GLY A 67 -7.16 -8.97 -11.15
N GLN A 68 -8.38 -8.46 -11.25
CA GLN A 68 -8.71 -7.08 -10.91
C GLN A 68 -9.90 -7.06 -9.94
N GLY A 69 -9.62 -6.96 -8.65
CA GLY A 69 -10.66 -6.79 -7.63
C GLY A 69 -11.32 -5.42 -7.76
N SER A 70 -12.57 -5.30 -7.28
CA SER A 70 -13.27 -4.02 -7.26
C SER A 70 -12.45 -2.93 -6.54
N GLY A 71 -12.20 -1.82 -7.21
CA GLY A 71 -11.41 -0.70 -6.69
C GLY A 71 -9.89 -0.89 -6.70
N LEU A 72 -9.39 -1.99 -7.26
CA LEU A 72 -7.95 -2.31 -7.33
C LEU A 72 -7.44 -2.28 -8.78
N SER A 73 -6.13 -2.15 -8.93
CA SER A 73 -5.44 -2.25 -10.22
C SER A 73 -5.41 -3.70 -10.73
N PRO A 74 -5.36 -3.91 -12.06
CA PRO A 74 -5.26 -5.25 -12.64
C PRO A 74 -3.89 -5.86 -12.35
N ARG A 75 -3.87 -7.11 -11.88
CA ARG A 75 -2.67 -7.88 -11.53
C ARG A 75 -2.53 -9.11 -12.42
N ALA A 76 -1.48 -9.17 -13.23
CA ALA A 76 -1.19 -10.32 -14.09
C ALA A 76 -0.43 -11.42 -13.32
N LEU A 77 -0.67 -12.69 -13.63
CA LEU A 77 0.10 -13.79 -13.04
C LEU A 77 1.61 -13.61 -13.28
N GLY A 78 2.43 -13.75 -12.23
CA GLY A 78 3.87 -13.55 -12.32
C GLY A 78 4.32 -12.08 -12.27
N GLU A 79 3.40 -11.12 -12.16
CA GLU A 79 3.73 -9.71 -11.89
C GLU A 79 4.32 -9.56 -10.47
N ARG A 80 5.32 -8.67 -10.33
CA ARG A 80 5.88 -8.24 -9.04
C ARG A 80 5.58 -6.77 -8.86
N GLY A 81 5.30 -6.36 -7.63
CA GLY A 81 5.07 -4.97 -7.28
C GLY A 81 5.28 -4.71 -5.79
N GLY A 82 4.87 -3.53 -5.34
CA GLY A 82 5.05 -3.05 -3.97
C GLY A 82 6.48 -2.57 -3.68
N ALA A 83 6.66 -1.97 -2.51
CA ALA A 83 7.93 -1.43 -2.05
C ALA A 83 8.17 -1.79 -0.57
N GLU A 84 9.43 -2.09 -0.23
CA GLU A 84 9.85 -2.30 1.17
C GLU A 84 9.83 -0.97 1.94
N ALA A 85 10.19 0.13 1.30
CA ALA A 85 10.20 1.46 1.90
C ALA A 85 9.76 2.52 0.90
N VAL A 86 9.17 3.61 1.41
CA VAL A 86 8.59 4.69 0.59
C VAL A 86 9.22 6.02 0.98
N VAL A 87 9.68 6.78 -0.04
CA VAL A 87 10.10 8.18 0.12
C VAL A 87 8.89 9.08 -0.10
N LEU A 88 8.51 9.85 0.90
CA LEU A 88 7.50 10.88 0.74
C LEU A 88 8.09 12.10 0.02
N GLN A 89 7.46 12.48 -1.08
CA GLN A 89 7.79 13.69 -1.83
C GLN A 89 6.79 14.79 -1.47
N THR A 90 7.13 16.05 -1.75
CA THR A 90 6.19 17.17 -1.59
C THR A 90 4.85 16.91 -2.27
N ALA A 91 4.84 16.22 -3.42
CA ALA A 91 3.61 15.84 -4.12
C ALA A 91 2.68 14.92 -3.31
N HIS A 92 3.22 14.13 -2.38
CA HIS A 92 2.44 13.25 -1.50
C HIS A 92 1.82 13.98 -0.30
N LEU A 93 2.21 15.25 -0.06
CA LEU A 93 1.55 16.05 0.96
C LEU A 93 0.18 16.52 0.45
N PRO A 94 -0.84 16.57 1.34
CA PRO A 94 -2.07 17.30 1.04
C PRO A 94 -1.73 18.76 0.74
N ALA A 95 -2.46 19.37 -0.19
CA ALA A 95 -2.29 20.78 -0.52
C ALA A 95 -2.68 21.63 0.70
N HIS A 96 -1.71 22.34 1.30
CA HIS A 96 -1.93 23.19 2.47
C HIS A 96 -1.06 24.45 2.44
N SER A 97 -1.48 25.47 3.18
CA SER A 97 -0.73 26.71 3.38
C SER A 97 -0.83 27.17 4.84
N HIS A 98 -0.06 28.20 5.20
CA HIS A 98 -0.13 28.85 6.49
C HIS A 98 -0.68 30.27 6.33
N ALA A 99 -1.50 30.71 7.28
CA ALA A 99 -1.83 32.12 7.42
C ALA A 99 -0.76 32.80 8.28
N ALA A 100 -0.09 33.81 7.74
CA ALA A 100 0.72 34.71 8.57
C ALA A 100 -0.22 35.61 9.39
N LEU A 101 0.05 35.76 10.68
CA LEU A 101 -0.73 36.60 11.58
C LEU A 101 0.06 37.87 11.93
N ALA A 102 -0.64 38.99 12.03
CA ALA A 102 -0.08 40.30 12.33
C ALA A 102 -1.06 41.10 13.24
N ASP A 103 -0.55 42.14 13.88
CA ASP A 103 -1.37 43.20 14.48
C ASP A 103 -1.68 44.25 13.40
N ASP A 104 -2.94 44.64 13.24
CA ASP A 104 -3.35 45.59 12.19
C ASP A 104 -3.13 47.08 12.54
N THR A 105 -2.68 47.37 13.76
CA THR A 105 -2.39 48.72 14.23
C THR A 105 -0.90 49.00 14.29
N VAL A 106 -0.52 50.28 14.16
CA VAL A 106 0.89 50.68 14.12
C VAL A 106 1.67 50.09 15.30
N GLY A 107 2.83 49.49 15.00
CA GLY A 107 3.65 48.79 15.99
C GLY A 107 4.08 49.68 17.16
N ASN A 108 4.33 49.04 18.30
CA ASN A 108 4.71 49.70 19.55
C ASN A 108 6.01 49.17 20.16
N GLN A 109 6.67 48.22 19.51
CA GLN A 109 8.00 47.71 19.86
C GLN A 109 8.93 47.79 18.66
N SER A 110 10.19 48.12 18.93
CA SER A 110 11.29 48.01 17.97
C SER A 110 11.92 46.61 17.96
N GLU A 111 11.64 45.78 18.97
CA GLU A 111 12.22 44.45 19.18
C GLU A 111 11.20 43.30 19.03
N PRO A 112 11.64 42.10 18.58
CA PRO A 112 10.76 40.99 18.19
C PRO A 112 10.38 40.00 19.31
N TYR A 113 10.92 40.09 20.53
CA TYR A 113 10.64 39.14 21.61
C TYR A 113 9.17 39.19 22.04
N GLN A 114 8.50 38.04 21.87
CA GLN A 114 7.04 37.91 22.01
C GLN A 114 6.25 38.95 21.18
N GLY A 115 6.89 39.52 20.16
CA GLY A 115 6.28 40.47 19.24
C GLY A 115 5.66 39.75 18.06
N THR A 116 4.53 40.27 17.59
CA THR A 116 3.99 39.96 16.25
C THR A 116 4.39 41.06 15.27
N TRP A 117 4.41 40.75 13.96
CA TRP A 117 4.58 41.77 12.93
C TRP A 117 3.42 42.77 12.98
N ALA A 118 3.71 44.05 12.78
CA ALA A 118 2.73 45.13 12.79
C ALA A 118 3.08 46.15 11.69
N PRO A 119 2.12 46.91 11.15
CA PRO A 119 2.43 47.96 10.19
C PRO A 119 3.33 49.03 10.83
N SER A 120 4.32 49.49 10.08
CA SER A 120 5.10 50.68 10.45
C SER A 120 4.40 51.96 9.99
N ALA A 121 4.88 53.12 10.45
CA ALA A 121 4.42 54.44 9.99
C ALA A 121 4.62 54.68 8.48
N LEU A 122 5.40 53.83 7.79
CA LEU A 122 5.65 53.90 6.35
C LEU A 122 4.69 53.02 5.52
N GLY A 123 3.86 52.20 6.18
CA GLY A 123 3.00 51.21 5.52
C GLY A 123 3.79 49.97 5.08
N GLN A 124 3.36 48.79 5.52
CA GLN A 124 4.11 47.54 5.31
C GLN A 124 3.31 46.45 4.58
N PHE A 125 1.99 46.62 4.48
CA PHE A 125 1.07 45.65 3.88
C PHE A 125 0.26 46.28 2.76
N SER A 126 -0.17 45.47 1.79
CA SER A 126 -1.06 45.89 0.69
C SER A 126 -2.31 45.03 0.66
N ALA A 127 -3.45 45.66 0.39
CA ALA A 127 -4.72 44.96 0.16
C ALA A 127 -4.90 44.48 -1.29
N SER A 128 -3.95 44.79 -2.18
CA SER A 128 -3.97 44.30 -3.57
C SER A 128 -3.67 42.82 -3.66
N SER A 129 -4.19 42.16 -4.71
CA SER A 129 -3.81 40.77 -5.02
C SER A 129 -2.30 40.64 -5.25
N PRO A 130 -1.65 39.54 -4.83
CA PRO A 130 -0.24 39.30 -5.14
C PRO A 130 0.00 39.34 -6.65
N SER A 131 0.98 40.13 -7.09
CA SER A 131 1.35 40.29 -8.49
C SER A 131 2.72 39.69 -8.83
N ALA A 132 3.47 39.26 -7.82
CA ALA A 132 4.76 38.60 -7.95
C ALA A 132 5.05 37.70 -6.73
N SER A 133 5.78 36.61 -6.95
CA SER A 133 6.34 35.80 -5.87
C SER A 133 7.66 36.41 -5.40
N MET A 134 7.92 36.35 -4.09
CA MET A 134 9.28 36.55 -3.57
C MET A 134 10.21 35.44 -4.10
N HIS A 135 11.52 35.64 -3.98
CA HIS A 135 12.48 34.62 -4.38
C HIS A 135 12.20 33.30 -3.64
N PRO A 136 12.13 32.14 -4.32
CA PRO A 136 11.70 30.89 -3.70
C PRO A 136 12.66 30.41 -2.59
N ALA A 137 13.93 30.79 -2.66
CA ALA A 137 14.91 30.52 -1.59
C ALA A 137 14.83 31.47 -0.39
N ALA A 138 13.85 32.39 -0.34
CA ALA A 138 13.63 33.24 0.83
C ALA A 138 13.21 32.42 2.07
N ILE A 139 12.63 31.24 1.84
CA ILE A 139 12.40 30.22 2.86
C ILE A 139 12.94 28.91 2.30
N ALA A 140 13.94 28.33 2.96
CA ALA A 140 14.51 27.06 2.53
C ALA A 140 13.54 25.90 2.87
N PRO A 141 13.48 24.85 2.03
CA PRO A 141 12.78 23.63 2.39
C PRO A 141 13.45 22.95 3.60
N SER A 142 12.67 22.18 4.35
CA SER A 142 13.14 21.35 5.46
C SER A 142 12.68 19.90 5.25
N GLY A 143 13.49 18.95 5.72
CA GLY A 143 13.26 17.51 5.59
C GLY A 143 14.25 16.86 4.63
N ASP A 144 14.84 15.75 5.06
CA ASP A 144 15.89 15.06 4.30
C ASP A 144 15.33 14.07 3.26
N GLY A 145 14.01 13.80 3.28
CA GLY A 145 13.37 12.87 2.35
C GLY A 145 13.83 11.42 2.50
N PHE A 146 14.24 11.01 3.71
CA PHE A 146 14.55 9.60 3.96
C PHE A 146 13.30 8.72 3.82
N PRO A 147 13.44 7.49 3.31
CA PRO A 147 12.32 6.57 3.20
C PRO A 147 11.84 6.09 4.58
N HIS A 148 10.55 5.83 4.70
CA HIS A 148 9.96 5.12 5.83
C HIS A 148 9.63 3.66 5.46
N GLU A 149 9.56 2.79 6.47
CA GLU A 149 9.14 1.39 6.33
C GLU A 149 7.73 1.30 5.75
N ASN A 150 7.53 0.35 4.83
CA ASN A 150 6.26 0.08 4.15
C ASN A 150 5.84 -1.40 4.25
N MET A 151 6.58 -2.20 5.02
CA MET A 151 6.19 -3.56 5.37
C MET A 151 5.47 -3.59 6.72
N PRO A 152 4.27 -4.22 6.82
CA PRO A 152 3.66 -4.49 8.11
C PRO A 152 4.52 -5.51 8.88
N PRO A 153 4.31 -5.69 10.19
CA PRO A 153 4.94 -6.76 10.93
C PRO A 153 4.71 -8.12 10.24
N PHE A 154 5.79 -8.83 9.92
CA PHE A 154 5.74 -10.11 9.22
C PHE A 154 6.60 -11.18 9.91
N LEU A 155 6.25 -12.44 9.67
CA LEU A 155 7.09 -13.59 9.97
C LEU A 155 7.49 -14.24 8.64
N VAL A 156 8.79 -14.43 8.44
CA VAL A 156 9.30 -15.10 7.24
C VAL A 156 9.07 -16.60 7.36
N LEU A 157 8.25 -17.15 6.48
CA LEU A 157 8.07 -18.57 6.25
C LEU A 157 8.50 -18.91 4.82
N ASN A 158 8.86 -20.17 4.58
CA ASN A 158 9.19 -20.61 3.23
C ASN A 158 7.90 -20.87 2.44
N PHE A 159 7.95 -20.58 1.15
CA PHE A 159 6.96 -21.05 0.18
C PHE A 159 7.61 -22.12 -0.68
N ILE A 160 6.95 -23.27 -0.83
CA ILE A 160 7.42 -24.36 -1.67
C ILE A 160 6.42 -24.67 -2.77
N ILE A 161 6.92 -25.07 -3.94
CA ILE A 161 6.14 -25.46 -5.10
C ILE A 161 6.36 -26.95 -5.43
N SER A 162 5.27 -27.64 -5.74
CA SER A 162 5.29 -29.06 -6.09
C SER A 162 5.91 -29.28 -7.47
N LEU A 163 6.99 -30.07 -7.53
CA LEU A 163 7.64 -30.54 -8.76
C LEU A 163 7.10 -31.90 -9.23
N ALA A 164 6.36 -32.59 -8.36
CA ALA A 164 5.75 -33.89 -8.65
C ALA A 164 4.37 -33.96 -7.99
N GLY A 165 3.34 -34.20 -8.79
CA GLY A 165 1.95 -34.26 -8.32
C GLY A 165 1.02 -34.69 -9.44
N ALA A 166 -0.29 -34.74 -9.18
CA ALA A 166 -1.25 -34.96 -10.26
C ALA A 166 -1.24 -33.76 -11.21
N TYR A 167 -1.26 -34.01 -12.51
CA TYR A 167 -1.31 -32.94 -13.48
C TYR A 167 -2.67 -32.23 -13.39
N PRO A 168 -2.73 -30.92 -13.15
CA PRO A 168 -3.98 -30.20 -13.06
C PRO A 168 -4.61 -30.13 -14.45
N SER A 169 -5.81 -30.70 -14.59
CA SER A 169 -6.61 -30.63 -15.80
C SER A 169 -7.94 -29.95 -15.49
N PRO A 170 -8.43 -29.03 -16.33
CA PRO A 170 -9.78 -28.47 -16.22
C PRO A 170 -10.89 -29.51 -16.39
N ASP A 171 -10.59 -30.66 -17.01
CA ASP A 171 -11.59 -31.64 -17.46
C ASP A 171 -11.59 -32.94 -16.64
N ARG A 172 -10.61 -33.13 -15.76
CA ARG A 172 -10.48 -34.33 -14.91
C ARG A 172 -10.34 -33.96 -13.45
N VAL A 173 -11.28 -34.47 -12.64
CA VAL A 173 -11.22 -34.38 -11.19
C VAL A 173 -10.18 -35.37 -10.65
N GLU A 174 -9.23 -34.86 -9.89
CA GLU A 174 -8.29 -35.66 -9.10
C GLU A 174 -8.80 -35.68 -7.65
N LEU A 175 -8.83 -36.85 -7.03
CA LEU A 175 -9.36 -37.03 -5.67
C LEU A 175 -8.22 -37.07 -4.67
N PHE A 176 -7.97 -35.94 -4.01
CA PHE A 176 -7.14 -35.86 -2.81
C PHE A 176 -8.04 -35.87 -1.57
N GLU A 177 -7.47 -36.16 -0.39
CA GLU A 177 -8.11 -35.70 0.85
C GLU A 177 -8.08 -34.16 0.84
N GLN A 178 -9.20 -33.56 0.46
CA GLN A 178 -9.40 -32.12 0.42
C GLN A 178 -10.76 -31.80 1.07
N TYR A 179 -10.83 -30.65 1.74
CA TYR A 179 -12.09 -30.16 2.28
C TYR A 179 -12.83 -29.30 1.26
N GLY A 180 -14.15 -29.44 1.18
CA GLY A 180 -14.96 -28.50 0.41
C GLY A 180 -14.76 -27.08 0.97
N GLY A 181 -14.37 -26.13 0.11
CA GLY A 181 -14.04 -24.76 0.51
C GLY A 181 -12.58 -24.52 0.91
N GLU A 182 -11.69 -25.51 0.78
CA GLU A 182 -10.24 -25.34 0.97
C GLU A 182 -9.65 -24.42 -0.11
N LEU A 183 -8.79 -23.48 0.29
CA LEU A 183 -8.04 -22.62 -0.62
C LEU A 183 -6.63 -23.17 -0.83
N ARG A 184 -6.17 -23.20 -2.08
CA ARG A 184 -4.78 -23.49 -2.44
C ARG A 184 -4.20 -22.45 -3.37
N ALA A 185 -2.92 -22.20 -3.22
CA ALA A 185 -2.15 -21.37 -4.12
C ALA A 185 -1.55 -22.23 -5.25
N PHE A 186 -1.47 -21.68 -6.45
CA PHE A 186 -0.93 -22.34 -7.64
C PHE A 186 -0.04 -21.36 -8.42
N GLY A 187 1.01 -21.90 -9.05
CA GLY A 187 1.87 -21.13 -9.93
C GLY A 187 1.28 -20.87 -11.34
N PHE A 188 0.15 -21.50 -11.68
CA PHE A 188 -0.48 -21.42 -13.01
C PHE A 188 -1.85 -20.74 -12.95
N GLY A 189 -2.31 -20.18 -14.08
CA GLY A 189 -3.42 -19.23 -14.14
C GLY A 189 -4.83 -19.79 -14.38
N PHE A 190 -5.07 -21.07 -14.14
CA PHE A 190 -6.40 -21.68 -14.31
C PHE A 190 -6.81 -22.49 -13.08
N ALA A 191 -8.11 -22.77 -12.93
CA ALA A 191 -8.62 -23.66 -11.89
C ALA A 191 -8.67 -25.12 -12.41
N PRO A 192 -8.09 -26.10 -11.69
CA PRO A 192 -8.27 -27.51 -12.00
C PRO A 192 -9.74 -27.95 -11.90
N ALA A 193 -10.12 -29.07 -12.50
CA ALA A 193 -11.47 -29.60 -12.38
C ALA A 193 -11.82 -29.85 -10.90
N GLY A 194 -13.04 -29.46 -10.51
CA GLY A 194 -13.47 -29.51 -9.11
C GLY A 194 -12.98 -28.33 -8.26
N TRP A 195 -12.30 -27.34 -8.88
CA TRP A 195 -11.89 -26.09 -8.26
C TRP A 195 -12.45 -24.89 -9.02
N ALA A 196 -12.49 -23.74 -8.38
CA ALA A 196 -12.80 -22.45 -9.02
C ALA A 196 -11.76 -21.40 -8.63
N LEU A 197 -11.56 -20.39 -9.48
CA LEU A 197 -10.76 -19.22 -9.14
C LEU A 197 -11.43 -18.45 -8.00
N CYS A 198 -10.63 -17.82 -7.15
CA CYS A 198 -11.13 -16.94 -6.09
C CYS A 198 -11.45 -15.54 -6.65
N ASN A 199 -12.36 -15.47 -7.63
CA ASN A 199 -12.75 -14.25 -8.36
C ASN A 199 -14.12 -13.68 -7.93
N GLY A 200 -14.68 -14.09 -6.79
CA GLY A 200 -15.97 -13.56 -6.34
C GLY A 200 -17.20 -14.05 -7.11
N GLN A 201 -17.07 -15.04 -7.99
CA GLN A 201 -18.20 -15.47 -8.83
C GLN A 201 -19.36 -16.02 -8.00
N LEU A 202 -20.59 -15.73 -8.46
CA LEU A 202 -21.82 -16.33 -7.94
C LEU A 202 -21.98 -17.77 -8.46
N LEU A 203 -22.31 -18.68 -7.57
CA LEU A 203 -22.67 -20.06 -7.86
C LEU A 203 -24.12 -20.32 -7.45
N ALA A 204 -24.78 -21.21 -8.17
CA ALA A 204 -26.09 -21.72 -7.77
C ALA A 204 -25.95 -22.62 -6.54
N ILE A 205 -26.87 -22.47 -5.57
CA ILE A 205 -26.94 -23.37 -4.41
C ILE A 205 -27.30 -24.78 -4.86
N ALA A 206 -28.20 -24.92 -5.84
CA ALA A 206 -28.56 -26.20 -6.43
C ALA A 206 -27.31 -26.87 -7.07
N GLY A 207 -26.96 -28.06 -6.58
CA GLY A 207 -25.75 -28.80 -6.97
C GLY A 207 -24.46 -28.38 -6.24
N ASN A 208 -24.50 -27.37 -5.37
CA ASN A 208 -23.37 -26.93 -4.54
C ASN A 208 -23.77 -26.81 -3.06
N GLU A 209 -24.76 -27.57 -2.61
CA GLU A 209 -25.37 -27.45 -1.29
C GLU A 209 -24.35 -27.67 -0.16
N ALA A 210 -23.42 -28.60 -0.36
CA ALA A 210 -22.35 -28.87 0.60
C ALA A 210 -21.40 -27.66 0.73
N LEU A 211 -20.97 -27.05 -0.38
CA LEU A 211 -20.11 -25.88 -0.36
C LEU A 211 -20.83 -24.66 0.21
N PHE A 212 -22.11 -24.48 -0.13
CA PHE A 212 -22.96 -23.45 0.49
C PHE A 212 -23.08 -23.65 2.01
N GLY A 213 -23.20 -24.89 2.49
CA GLY A 213 -23.20 -25.19 3.93
C GLY A 213 -21.92 -24.73 4.64
N VAL A 214 -20.78 -24.70 3.95
CA VAL A 214 -19.50 -24.20 4.48
C VAL A 214 -19.42 -22.68 4.38
N LEU A 215 -19.64 -22.11 3.19
CA LEU A 215 -19.39 -20.69 2.92
C LEU A 215 -20.54 -19.77 3.31
N GLY A 216 -21.79 -20.23 3.20
CA GLY A 216 -22.99 -19.42 3.34
C GLY A 216 -22.98 -18.24 2.38
N THR A 217 -23.50 -17.09 2.82
CA THR A 217 -23.50 -15.83 2.07
C THR A 217 -22.32 -14.90 2.42
N ARG A 218 -21.27 -15.42 3.09
CA ARG A 218 -20.15 -14.60 3.60
C ARG A 218 -19.45 -13.76 2.54
N TYR A 219 -19.47 -14.21 1.29
CA TYR A 219 -18.84 -13.52 0.16
C TYR A 219 -19.85 -12.90 -0.81
N GLY A 220 -21.16 -13.00 -0.52
CA GLY A 220 -22.25 -12.52 -1.37
C GLY A 220 -23.27 -13.60 -1.78
N GLY A 221 -24.18 -13.21 -2.67
CA GLY A 221 -25.35 -14.00 -3.09
C GLY A 221 -26.60 -13.76 -2.24
N ASP A 222 -27.72 -14.31 -2.68
CA ASP A 222 -29.04 -14.10 -2.05
C ASP A 222 -29.35 -15.12 -0.93
N GLY A 223 -28.54 -16.17 -0.78
CA GLY A 223 -28.74 -17.24 0.20
C GLY A 223 -29.95 -18.14 -0.05
N THR A 224 -30.62 -17.99 -1.19
CA THR A 224 -31.81 -18.78 -1.56
C THR A 224 -31.62 -19.53 -2.87
N THR A 225 -31.03 -18.88 -3.88
CA THR A 225 -30.68 -19.47 -5.17
C THR A 225 -29.18 -19.42 -5.44
N THR A 226 -28.47 -18.46 -4.84
CA THR A 226 -27.05 -18.21 -5.10
C THR A 226 -26.25 -17.88 -3.84
N PHE A 227 -24.96 -18.14 -3.92
CA PHE A 227 -23.92 -17.69 -2.99
C PHE A 227 -22.66 -17.33 -3.79
N ALA A 228 -21.76 -16.52 -3.24
CA ALA A 228 -20.50 -16.19 -3.89
C ALA A 228 -19.31 -16.94 -3.28
N LEU A 229 -18.27 -17.14 -4.09
CA LEU A 229 -16.95 -17.55 -3.62
C LEU A 229 -16.12 -16.34 -3.17
N PRO A 230 -14.99 -16.52 -2.47
CA PRO A 230 -14.09 -15.41 -2.15
C PRO A 230 -13.62 -14.65 -3.40
N ASP A 231 -13.50 -13.33 -3.29
CA ASP A 231 -12.80 -12.47 -4.27
C ASP A 231 -11.44 -12.05 -3.71
N LEU A 232 -10.39 -12.77 -4.08
CA LEU A 232 -9.03 -12.47 -3.71
C LEU A 232 -8.29 -11.62 -4.75
N GLN A 233 -8.91 -11.24 -5.88
CA GLN A 233 -8.20 -10.58 -6.99
C GLN A 233 -7.50 -9.30 -6.51
N GLY A 234 -6.17 -9.23 -6.62
CA GLY A 234 -5.37 -8.11 -6.11
C GLY A 234 -5.23 -8.05 -4.58
N ARG A 235 -5.64 -9.08 -3.85
CA ARG A 235 -5.67 -9.11 -2.38
C ARG A 235 -4.79 -10.21 -1.80
N MET A 236 -4.33 -9.98 -0.58
CA MET A 236 -3.66 -10.98 0.27
C MET A 236 -4.68 -11.56 1.26
N PRO A 237 -4.69 -12.88 1.49
CA PRO A 237 -5.56 -13.47 2.51
C PRO A 237 -5.13 -13.06 3.92
N MET A 238 -6.11 -12.74 4.77
CA MET A 238 -5.92 -12.41 6.18
C MET A 238 -6.89 -13.22 7.05
N GLN A 239 -6.43 -13.65 8.22
CA GLN A 239 -7.25 -14.36 9.20
C GLN A 239 -8.28 -13.41 9.82
N ALA A 240 -9.53 -13.87 9.96
CA ALA A 240 -10.57 -13.12 10.65
C ALA A 240 -10.22 -12.86 12.13
N GLY A 241 -10.60 -11.69 12.64
CA GLY A 241 -10.30 -11.26 14.00
C GLY A 241 -11.24 -10.16 14.49
N ALA A 242 -10.95 -9.59 15.65
CA ALA A 242 -11.72 -8.47 16.17
C ALA A 242 -11.65 -7.27 15.21
N GLY A 243 -12.81 -6.81 14.73
CA GLY A 243 -12.91 -5.69 13.77
C GLY A 243 -12.71 -6.07 12.29
N VAL A 244 -12.30 -7.31 11.98
CA VAL A 244 -12.15 -7.82 10.61
C VAL A 244 -12.88 -9.16 10.49
N ALA A 245 -14.15 -9.10 10.09
CA ALA A 245 -14.97 -10.29 9.90
C ALA A 245 -14.51 -11.11 8.68
N GLN A 246 -14.69 -12.43 8.73
CA GLN A 246 -14.46 -13.29 7.57
C GLN A 246 -15.33 -12.83 6.39
N GLY A 247 -14.73 -12.66 5.21
CA GLY A 247 -15.43 -12.18 4.01
C GLY A 247 -15.38 -10.67 3.83
N ALA A 248 -14.97 -9.90 4.85
CA ALA A 248 -14.68 -8.49 4.68
C ALA A 248 -13.43 -8.30 3.81
N SER A 249 -13.46 -7.28 2.94
CA SER A 249 -12.31 -6.80 2.18
C SER A 249 -12.00 -5.35 2.58
N GLY A 250 -10.74 -4.95 2.48
CA GLY A 250 -10.27 -3.62 2.86
C GLY A 250 -8.80 -3.42 2.49
N GLY A 251 -8.22 -2.31 2.95
CA GLY A 251 -6.88 -1.85 2.55
C GLY A 251 -6.91 -1.02 1.26
N GLU A 252 -5.76 -0.49 0.88
CA GLU A 252 -5.55 0.35 -0.30
C GLU A 252 -4.20 0.04 -0.95
N GLU A 253 -4.10 0.08 -2.28
CA GLU A 253 -2.82 -0.15 -2.98
C GLU A 253 -1.91 1.08 -2.91
N GLY A 254 -2.50 2.26 -2.84
CA GLY A 254 -1.78 3.51 -2.59
C GLY A 254 -2.59 4.42 -1.69
N HIS A 255 -1.88 5.20 -0.88
CA HIS A 255 -2.48 6.10 0.09
C HIS A 255 -2.18 7.55 -0.28
N ALA A 256 -3.21 8.39 -0.39
CA ALA A 256 -3.06 9.82 -0.56
C ALA A 256 -3.37 10.49 0.78
N LEU A 257 -2.31 11.00 1.44
CA LEU A 257 -2.45 11.74 2.69
C LEU A 257 -3.46 12.88 2.51
N THR A 258 -4.35 13.01 3.47
CA THR A 258 -5.37 14.05 3.55
C THR A 258 -5.00 15.11 4.58
N ILE A 259 -5.63 16.29 4.51
CA ILE A 259 -5.39 17.36 5.48
C ILE A 259 -5.69 16.94 6.93
N ASN A 260 -6.61 15.98 7.13
CA ASN A 260 -6.96 15.46 8.45
C ASN A 260 -5.90 14.49 9.01
N GLU A 261 -5.04 13.96 8.14
CA GLU A 261 -3.89 13.11 8.52
C GLU A 261 -2.63 13.93 8.80
N LEU A 262 -2.64 15.24 8.48
CA LEU A 262 -1.61 16.17 8.93
C LEU A 262 -1.95 16.72 10.32
N PRO A 263 -1.11 16.49 11.34
CA PRO A 263 -1.25 17.17 12.62
C PRO A 263 -1.20 18.70 12.43
N SER A 264 -2.05 19.42 13.18
CA SER A 264 -1.96 20.88 13.27
C SER A 264 -0.57 21.26 13.77
N HIS A 265 0.12 22.11 13.02
CA HIS A 265 1.48 22.53 13.32
C HIS A 265 1.71 23.98 12.89
N THR A 266 2.75 24.60 13.47
CA THR A 266 3.22 25.94 13.13
C THR A 266 4.73 25.99 13.19
N HIS A 267 5.32 26.97 12.49
CA HIS A 267 6.74 27.30 12.63
C HIS A 267 6.85 28.65 13.35
N MET A 268 7.65 28.71 14.41
CA MET A 268 7.81 29.93 15.20
C MET A 268 8.99 30.75 14.67
N PRO A 269 8.76 31.95 14.11
CA PRO A 269 9.85 32.86 13.73
C PRO A 269 10.70 33.22 14.96
N GLN A 270 12.02 33.32 14.79
CA GLN A 270 12.96 33.68 15.86
C GLN A 270 13.56 35.06 15.59
N GLY A 271 13.81 35.84 16.63
CA GLY A 271 14.39 37.18 16.55
C GLY A 271 15.31 37.50 17.73
N SER A 272 16.08 38.59 17.63
CA SER A 272 17.03 39.07 18.63
C SER A 272 16.54 40.36 19.28
N MET A 273 16.67 40.45 20.60
CA MET A 273 16.42 41.69 21.36
C MET A 273 17.58 42.71 21.21
N ASN A 274 18.73 42.27 20.71
CA ASN A 274 19.87 43.15 20.46
C ASN A 274 19.61 44.02 19.23
N TYR A 275 20.24 45.18 19.21
CA TYR A 275 20.24 46.07 18.05
C TYR A 275 20.86 45.41 16.82
N ALA A 276 20.49 45.89 15.63
CA ALA A 276 21.15 45.47 14.41
C ALA A 276 22.64 45.82 14.44
N GLU A 277 23.49 44.81 14.28
CA GLU A 277 24.96 44.94 14.31
C GLU A 277 25.57 44.73 12.90
N ASP A 278 24.81 44.20 11.94
CA ASP A 278 25.23 43.89 10.57
C ASP A 278 24.02 44.01 9.60
N ASP A 279 24.28 44.39 8.35
CA ASP A 279 23.31 44.44 7.26
C ASP A 279 23.19 43.08 6.51
N SER A 280 24.10 42.14 6.79
CA SER A 280 24.10 40.79 6.23
C SER A 280 23.07 39.88 6.92
N PRO A 281 22.22 39.15 6.17
CA PRO A 281 21.32 38.15 6.75
C PRO A 281 22.02 36.81 7.10
N ALA A 282 23.31 36.64 6.76
CA ALA A 282 24.01 35.37 6.96
C ALA A 282 24.13 35.03 8.45
N ASN A 283 23.54 33.91 8.88
CA ASN A 283 23.39 33.52 10.29
C ASN A 283 22.67 34.56 11.17
N GLY A 284 21.97 35.51 10.56
CA GLY A 284 21.20 36.55 11.24
C GLY A 284 19.76 36.12 11.50
N VAL A 285 19.15 36.79 12.48
CA VAL A 285 17.70 36.79 12.71
C VAL A 285 17.19 38.22 12.65
N TRP A 286 15.88 38.42 12.62
CA TRP A 286 15.33 39.76 12.78
C TRP A 286 15.79 40.39 14.10
N ALA A 287 16.36 41.59 14.05
CA ALA A 287 16.93 42.29 15.20
C ALA A 287 16.05 43.48 15.63
N ASN A 288 16.37 44.07 16.77
CA ASN A 288 15.77 45.32 17.23
C ASN A 288 16.15 46.48 16.30
N GLN A 289 15.15 47.20 15.78
CA GLN A 289 15.35 48.35 14.88
C GLN A 289 14.91 49.65 15.56
N ASP A 290 15.86 50.45 16.06
CA ASP A 290 15.60 51.73 16.75
C ASP A 290 14.78 52.74 15.90
N ALA A 291 14.80 52.61 14.57
CA ALA A 291 14.22 53.59 13.67
C ALA A 291 12.69 53.43 13.48
N PHE A 292 12.12 52.24 13.65
CA PHE A 292 10.69 52.00 13.42
C PHE A 292 10.14 50.88 14.32
N ALA A 293 8.99 51.12 14.94
CA ALA A 293 8.26 50.09 15.67
C ALA A 293 7.59 49.10 14.68
N ALA A 294 8.35 48.11 14.21
CA ALA A 294 7.91 47.09 13.26
C ALA A 294 7.21 45.88 13.93
N TYR A 295 7.18 45.88 15.28
CA TYR A 295 6.59 44.82 16.08
C TYR A 295 5.54 45.34 17.05
N SER A 296 4.68 44.44 17.51
CA SER A 296 3.68 44.70 18.55
C SER A 296 3.65 43.58 19.58
N LYS A 297 3.58 43.93 20.87
CA LYS A 297 3.33 42.99 21.98
C LYS A 297 1.86 42.65 22.20
N ARG A 298 0.96 43.20 21.39
CA ARG A 298 -0.45 42.81 21.42
C ARG A 298 -0.62 41.46 20.74
N THR A 299 -1.64 40.71 21.15
CA THR A 299 -2.05 39.50 20.43
C THR A 299 -2.36 39.87 18.98
N PRO A 300 -1.83 39.16 17.98
CA PRO A 300 -2.21 39.41 16.59
C PRO A 300 -3.72 39.25 16.42
N ASP A 301 -4.35 40.24 15.80
CA ASP A 301 -5.79 40.35 15.61
C ASP A 301 -6.20 40.24 14.13
N ALA A 302 -5.24 40.18 13.22
CA ALA A 302 -5.47 40.04 11.79
C ALA A 302 -4.68 38.87 11.19
N ALA A 303 -5.38 38.06 10.39
CA ALA A 303 -4.74 37.16 9.44
C ALA A 303 -4.40 37.93 8.17
N MET A 304 -3.16 37.81 7.70
CA MET A 304 -2.81 38.21 6.35
C MET A 304 -3.58 37.36 5.34
N SER A 305 -3.68 37.85 4.09
CA SER A 305 -4.32 37.11 3.00
C SER A 305 -3.76 35.68 2.90
N THR A 306 -4.63 34.70 2.68
CA THR A 306 -4.21 33.30 2.47
C THR A 306 -3.33 33.12 1.23
N ASN A 307 -3.29 34.10 0.34
CA ASN A 307 -2.39 34.15 -0.81
C ASN A 307 -1.02 34.77 -0.49
N ALA A 308 -0.79 35.25 0.73
CA ALA A 308 0.51 35.77 1.16
C ALA A 308 1.55 34.64 1.28
N ILE A 309 1.10 33.42 1.58
CA ILE A 309 1.91 32.20 1.59
C ILE A 309 1.31 31.23 0.58
N ALA A 310 2.10 30.80 -0.40
CA ALA A 310 1.64 29.85 -1.41
C ALA A 310 1.35 28.47 -0.79
N SER A 311 0.36 27.77 -1.35
CA SER A 311 0.08 26.39 -0.98
C SER A 311 1.17 25.44 -1.48
N THR A 312 1.46 24.41 -0.70
CA THR A 312 2.40 23.33 -1.03
C THR A 312 1.71 21.97 -0.90
N GLY A 313 2.11 21.01 -1.72
CA GLY A 313 1.49 19.69 -1.79
C GLY A 313 0.53 19.56 -2.96
N SER A 314 0.30 18.32 -3.40
CA SER A 314 -0.63 18.01 -4.50
C SER A 314 -1.47 16.76 -4.27
N ASN A 315 -1.44 16.21 -3.05
CA ASN A 315 -2.30 15.11 -2.61
C ASN A 315 -2.20 13.87 -3.52
N GLN A 316 -1.02 13.61 -4.09
CA GLN A 316 -0.80 12.43 -4.92
C GLN A 316 -0.60 11.20 -4.02
N PRO A 317 -1.17 10.03 -4.40
CA PRO A 317 -0.98 8.82 -3.62
C PRO A 317 0.46 8.33 -3.69
N HIS A 318 0.96 7.79 -2.59
CA HIS A 318 2.18 7.00 -2.54
C HIS A 318 1.85 5.50 -2.49
N GLU A 319 2.81 4.65 -2.85
CA GLU A 319 2.70 3.18 -2.73
C GLU A 319 2.38 2.80 -1.28
N ASN A 320 1.45 1.85 -1.09
CA ASN A 320 1.07 1.30 0.21
C ASN A 320 1.06 -0.23 0.22
N MET A 321 1.47 -0.87 -0.88
CA MET A 321 1.69 -2.31 -0.91
C MET A 321 3.12 -2.66 -0.53
N SER A 322 3.25 -3.57 0.43
CA SER A 322 4.52 -4.30 0.65
C SER A 322 4.87 -5.14 -0.58
N PRO A 323 6.13 -5.56 -0.74
CA PRO A 323 6.54 -6.33 -1.90
C PRO A 323 5.68 -7.60 -2.08
N PHE A 324 5.26 -7.84 -3.30
CA PHE A 324 4.44 -9.02 -3.63
C PHE A 324 4.84 -9.64 -4.96
N GLN A 325 4.40 -10.89 -5.14
CA GLN A 325 4.43 -11.61 -6.40
C GLN A 325 3.04 -12.21 -6.64
N VAL A 326 2.50 -12.00 -7.83
CA VAL A 326 1.17 -12.49 -8.19
C VAL A 326 1.21 -13.99 -8.47
N VAL A 327 0.36 -14.73 -7.78
CA VAL A 327 0.08 -16.17 -7.91
C VAL A 327 -1.41 -16.39 -8.14
N ASN A 328 -1.83 -17.62 -8.34
CA ASN A 328 -3.23 -17.98 -8.46
C ASN A 328 -3.73 -18.63 -7.16
N TYR A 329 -4.98 -18.38 -6.79
CA TYR A 329 -5.66 -18.98 -5.64
C TYR A 329 -6.94 -19.62 -6.15
N CYS A 330 -7.13 -20.90 -5.87
CA CYS A 330 -8.36 -21.60 -6.20
C CYS A 330 -8.99 -22.17 -4.93
N ILE A 331 -10.31 -22.30 -4.97
CA ILE A 331 -11.12 -22.90 -3.92
C ILE A 331 -11.70 -24.24 -4.40
N ALA A 332 -11.63 -25.26 -3.55
CA ALA A 332 -12.20 -26.57 -3.83
C ALA A 332 -13.74 -26.50 -3.82
N LEU A 333 -14.38 -26.85 -4.93
CA LEU A 333 -15.84 -26.89 -5.06
C LEU A 333 -16.45 -28.15 -4.43
N GLN A 334 -15.65 -29.21 -4.33
CA GLN A 334 -16.03 -30.52 -3.80
C GLN A 334 -14.93 -31.02 -2.85
N GLY A 335 -15.30 -31.87 -1.91
CA GLY A 335 -14.37 -32.43 -0.92
C GLY A 335 -15.12 -33.02 0.26
N VAL A 336 -14.38 -33.54 1.23
CA VAL A 336 -14.96 -33.98 2.51
C VAL A 336 -15.57 -32.75 3.19
N PRO A 337 -16.85 -32.79 3.61
CA PRO A 337 -17.41 -31.70 4.40
C PRO A 337 -16.62 -31.57 5.70
N PRO A 338 -16.09 -30.37 6.05
CA PRO A 338 -15.41 -30.20 7.32
C PRO A 338 -16.40 -30.46 8.45
N SER A 339 -16.15 -31.46 9.30
CA SER A 339 -16.95 -31.67 10.51
C SER A 339 -16.60 -30.59 11.53
N GLN A 340 -17.60 -29.99 12.17
CA GLN A 340 -17.33 -29.13 13.31
C GLN A 340 -16.59 -29.94 14.37
N ALA A 341 -15.50 -29.38 14.92
CA ALA A 341 -14.89 -29.95 16.10
C ALA A 341 -15.94 -29.96 17.22
N ALA A 342 -16.09 -31.11 17.88
CA ALA A 342 -16.98 -31.27 19.04
C ALA A 342 -16.50 -30.43 20.23
#